data_AF-A0A0G9H9M0-F1
#
_entry.id   AF-A0A0G9H9M0-F1
#
_cell.length_a   1.000
_cell.length_b   1.000
_cell.length_c   1.000
_cell.angle_alpha   90.00
_cell.angle_beta   90.00
_cell.angle_gamma   90.00
#
_symmetry.space_group_name_H-M   'P 1'
#
loop_
_entity.id
_entity.type
_entity.pdbx_description
1 polymer ?
#
loop_
_entity_poly.entity_id
_entity_poly.type
_entity_poly.pdbx_seq_one_letter_code
_entity_poly.pdbx_strand_id
1 'polypeptide(L)'
;MNRPLHQSAVSKLAAQANIERKLTILRDWVTNGIPCRVDEQGHRLLDGKEQAVLEFFPTSVRQFKAWDGSQHAPALQARLPVITATGNDTLAKRPALETQVKQVIAALRQRARLQRDATRHSRVRQLEEELRVARTVIALRVAEVREQQRALRRLQRDHERLQAQCEGDAAEFRRLHGELTDALEKERCRNAQLAAQWAKVRPLRKATHEA
;
A
#
# COMPACT_ATOMS: atom_id res chain seq x y z
N MET A 1 9.13 66.02 -36.02
CA MET A 1 9.10 65.30 -37.32
C MET A 1 9.62 63.88 -37.10
N ASN A 2 8.74 62.88 -36.97
CA ASN A 2 9.14 61.47 -36.87
C ASN A 2 9.41 60.95 -38.28
N ARG A 3 10.68 60.68 -38.62
CA ARG A 3 11.02 59.93 -39.85
C ARG A 3 10.40 58.53 -39.73
N PRO A 4 9.61 58.06 -40.70
CA PRO A 4 9.12 56.68 -40.68
C PRO A 4 10.33 55.74 -40.72
N LEU A 5 10.44 54.89 -39.69
CA LEU A 5 11.48 53.87 -39.64
C LEU A 5 11.36 52.97 -40.87
N HIS A 6 12.47 52.76 -41.57
CA HIS A 6 12.53 51.88 -42.72
C HIS A 6 12.05 50.47 -42.31
N GLN A 7 11.16 49.84 -43.09
CA GLN A 7 10.49 48.58 -42.75
C GLN A 7 11.45 47.46 -42.31
N SER A 8 12.67 47.45 -42.86
CA SER A 8 13.73 46.51 -42.49
C SER A 8 14.26 46.71 -41.06
N ALA A 9 14.30 47.93 -40.54
CA ALA A 9 14.68 48.23 -39.16
C ALA A 9 13.58 47.78 -38.17
N VAL A 10 12.32 48.03 -38.52
CA VAL A 10 11.16 47.59 -37.73
C VAL A 10 11.14 46.05 -37.61
N SER A 11 11.35 45.35 -38.73
CA SER A 11 11.44 43.87 -38.74
C SER A 11 12.60 43.34 -37.88
N LYS A 12 13.78 44.00 -37.92
CA LYS A 12 14.93 43.61 -37.09
C LYS A 12 14.65 43.77 -35.59
N LEU A 13 13.99 44.86 -35.19
CA LEU A 13 13.61 45.11 -33.80
C LEU A 13 12.57 44.11 -33.30
N ALA A 14 11.53 43.85 -34.11
CA ALA A 14 10.51 42.86 -33.78
C ALA A 14 11.10 41.45 -33.61
N ALA A 15 12.02 41.06 -34.49
CA ALA A 15 12.71 39.78 -34.42
C ALA A 15 13.56 39.64 -33.15
N GLN A 16 14.23 40.70 -32.73
CA GLN A 16 15.01 40.72 -31.50
C GLN A 16 14.10 40.61 -30.26
N ALA A 17 13.04 41.40 -30.20
CA ALA A 17 12.07 41.35 -29.10
C ALA A 17 11.43 39.95 -28.95
N ASN A 18 11.17 39.26 -30.07
CA ASN A 18 10.68 37.89 -30.04
C ASN A 18 11.70 36.89 -29.46
N ILE A 19 12.99 37.01 -29.81
CA ILE A 19 14.05 36.17 -29.25
C ILE A 19 14.19 36.41 -27.74
N GLU A 20 14.19 37.67 -27.32
CA GLU A 20 14.29 38.05 -25.90
C GLU A 20 13.10 37.52 -25.11
N ARG A 21 11.88 37.62 -25.64
CA ARG A 21 10.66 37.07 -25.03
C ARG A 21 10.76 35.55 -24.82
N LYS A 22 11.21 34.81 -25.84
CA LYS A 22 11.46 33.36 -25.70
C LYS A 22 12.50 33.08 -24.62
N LEU A 23 13.60 33.84 -24.59
CA LEU A 23 14.64 33.69 -23.57
C LEU A 23 14.11 33.94 -22.17
N THR A 24 13.26 34.94 -21.95
CA THR A 24 12.64 35.22 -20.64
C THR A 24 11.82 34.03 -20.16
N ILE A 25 10.91 33.49 -20.98
CA ILE A 25 10.11 32.31 -20.63
C ILE A 25 11.01 31.14 -20.23
N LEU A 26 12.03 30.86 -21.04
CA LEU A 26 12.92 29.72 -20.80
C LEU A 26 13.79 29.93 -19.55
N ARG A 27 14.24 31.17 -19.27
CA ARG A 27 14.96 31.50 -18.04
C ARG A 27 14.08 31.29 -16.81
N ASP A 28 12.82 31.69 -16.87
CA ASP A 28 11.87 31.46 -15.78
C ASP A 28 11.69 29.96 -15.52
N TRP A 29 11.66 29.14 -16.57
CA TRP A 29 11.56 27.69 -16.44
C TRP A 29 12.84 27.03 -15.91
N VAL A 30 14.02 27.58 -16.20
CA VAL A 30 15.28 27.15 -15.56
C VAL A 30 15.20 27.34 -14.05
N THR A 31 14.75 28.52 -13.60
CA THR A 31 14.69 28.89 -12.19
C THR A 31 13.57 28.16 -11.45
N ASN A 32 12.33 28.26 -11.96
CA ASN A 32 11.14 27.77 -11.26
C ASN A 32 10.85 26.29 -11.53
N GLY A 33 11.47 25.71 -12.56
CA GLY A 33 11.18 24.36 -13.03
C GLY A 33 10.29 24.37 -14.27
N ILE A 34 10.45 23.33 -15.09
CA ILE A 34 9.69 23.16 -16.32
C ILE A 34 8.27 22.71 -15.93
N PRO A 35 7.22 23.35 -16.47
CA PRO A 35 5.84 22.93 -16.23
C PRO A 35 5.61 21.46 -16.62
N CYS A 36 4.69 20.79 -15.94
CA CYS A 36 4.21 19.47 -16.36
C CYS A 36 3.02 19.64 -17.29
N ARG A 37 2.86 18.71 -18.24
CA ARG A 37 1.64 18.60 -19.04
C ARG A 37 0.46 18.22 -18.15
N VAL A 38 -0.69 18.78 -18.47
CA VAL A 38 -1.95 18.53 -17.77
C VAL A 38 -3.00 18.03 -18.76
N ASP A 39 -3.93 17.23 -18.27
CA ASP A 39 -5.12 16.80 -19.03
C ASP A 39 -6.22 17.88 -19.03
N GLU A 40 -7.35 17.56 -19.66
CA GLU A 40 -8.52 18.45 -19.75
C GLU A 40 -9.16 18.76 -18.39
N GLN A 41 -8.89 17.94 -17.37
CA GLN A 41 -9.41 18.08 -16.00
C GLN A 41 -8.41 18.79 -15.08
N GLY A 42 -7.22 19.14 -15.59
CA GLY A 42 -6.16 19.81 -14.86
C GLY A 42 -5.24 18.89 -14.05
N HIS A 43 -5.37 17.56 -14.20
CA HIS A 43 -4.47 16.60 -13.57
C HIS A 43 -3.18 16.45 -14.38
N ARG A 44 -2.07 16.15 -13.69
CA ARG A 44 -0.77 15.99 -14.34
C ARG A 44 -0.76 14.70 -15.17
N LEU A 45 -0.37 14.82 -16.43
CA LEU A 45 -0.16 13.68 -17.30
C LEU A 45 1.07 12.90 -16.82
N LEU A 46 0.88 11.60 -16.62
CA LEU A 46 1.94 10.67 -16.27
C LEU A 46 2.37 9.88 -17.51
N ASP A 47 3.66 9.58 -17.64
CA ASP A 47 4.15 8.65 -18.64
C ASP A 47 3.86 7.19 -18.24
N GLY A 48 4.18 6.23 -19.12
CA GLY A 48 4.03 4.80 -18.83
C GLY A 48 4.88 4.28 -17.65
N LYS A 49 5.64 5.15 -16.98
CA LYS A 49 6.43 4.87 -15.77
C LYS A 49 5.94 5.70 -14.58
N GLU A 50 4.71 6.21 -14.64
CA GLU A 50 4.07 7.06 -13.64
C GLU A 50 4.83 8.37 -13.35
N GLN A 51 5.64 8.87 -14.28
CA GLN A 51 6.39 10.12 -14.11
C GLN A 51 5.64 11.27 -14.77
N ALA A 52 5.60 12.42 -14.10
CA ALA A 52 4.99 13.62 -14.67
C ALA A 52 5.68 14.00 -15.98
N VAL A 53 4.92 14.03 -17.07
CA VAL A 53 5.41 14.40 -18.40
C VAL A 53 5.66 15.89 -18.41
N LEU A 54 6.93 16.29 -18.55
CA LEU A 54 7.28 17.71 -18.69
C LEU A 54 6.71 18.27 -19.99
N GLU A 55 6.38 19.56 -19.96
CA GLU A 55 6.00 20.28 -21.17
C GLU A 55 7.14 20.34 -22.18
N PHE A 56 6.76 20.53 -23.44
CA PHE A 56 7.73 20.70 -24.50
C PHE A 56 8.65 21.86 -24.17
N PHE A 57 9.95 21.69 -24.36
CA PHE A 57 10.92 22.79 -24.31
C PHE A 57 11.97 22.55 -25.40
N PRO A 58 12.52 23.61 -26.00
CA PRO A 58 13.52 23.46 -27.03
C PRO A 58 14.79 22.84 -26.44
N THR A 59 15.17 21.69 -26.97
CA THR A 59 16.40 21.01 -26.59
C THR A 59 17.57 21.40 -27.48
N SER A 60 17.35 22.08 -28.60
CA SER A 60 18.44 22.51 -29.51
C SER A 60 18.17 23.91 -30.04
N VAL A 61 19.21 24.59 -30.51
CA VAL A 61 19.08 25.93 -31.13
C VAL A 61 18.11 25.89 -32.32
N ARG A 62 18.12 24.79 -33.10
CA ARG A 62 17.16 24.58 -34.20
C ARG A 62 15.72 24.54 -33.69
N GLN A 63 15.46 23.78 -32.62
CA GLN A 63 14.14 23.74 -32.00
C GLN A 63 13.74 25.10 -31.41
N PHE A 64 14.66 25.83 -30.80
CA PHE A 64 14.40 27.19 -30.30
C PHE A 64 13.96 28.14 -31.41
N LYS A 65 14.61 28.08 -32.58
CA LYS A 65 14.22 28.86 -33.76
C LYS A 65 12.80 28.52 -34.21
N ALA A 66 12.47 27.23 -34.30
CA ALA A 66 11.15 26.76 -34.71
C ALA A 66 10.07 26.90 -33.63
N TRP A 67 10.43 27.18 -32.39
CA TRP A 67 9.50 27.23 -31.27
C TRP A 67 8.57 28.45 -31.37
N ASP A 68 7.29 28.19 -31.54
CA ASP A 68 6.20 29.16 -31.67
C ASP A 68 5.12 28.96 -30.60
N GLY A 69 5.32 28.01 -29.69
CA GLY A 69 4.40 27.69 -28.61
C GLY A 69 3.30 26.70 -28.98
N SER A 70 3.18 26.29 -30.24
CA SER A 70 2.14 25.37 -30.73
C SER A 70 2.21 23.97 -30.10
N GLN A 71 3.38 23.57 -29.61
CA GLN A 71 3.59 22.25 -28.99
C GLN A 71 3.10 22.15 -27.54
N HIS A 72 2.69 23.27 -26.93
CA HIS A 72 2.20 23.29 -25.55
C HIS A 72 0.73 22.90 -25.45
N ALA A 73 0.32 22.42 -24.29
CA ALA A 73 -1.08 22.21 -23.96
C ALA A 73 -1.85 23.56 -24.00
N PRO A 74 -3.12 23.58 -24.42
CA PRO A 74 -3.91 24.81 -24.54
C PRO A 74 -3.90 25.67 -23.28
N ALA A 75 -3.97 25.04 -22.10
CA ALA A 75 -3.93 25.72 -20.80
C ALA A 75 -2.62 26.50 -20.57
N LEU A 76 -1.49 25.99 -21.05
CA LEU A 76 -0.20 26.69 -20.95
C LEU A 76 -0.07 27.74 -22.05
N GLN A 77 -0.53 27.46 -23.27
CA GLN A 77 -0.52 28.43 -24.38
C GLN A 77 -1.26 29.72 -24.00
N ALA A 78 -2.42 29.61 -23.35
CA ALA A 78 -3.21 30.77 -22.91
C ALA A 78 -2.50 31.65 -21.87
N ARG A 79 -1.50 31.11 -21.15
CA ARG A 79 -0.75 31.82 -20.10
C ARG A 79 0.59 32.39 -20.61
N LEU A 80 1.08 31.91 -21.74
CA LEU A 80 2.35 32.34 -22.31
C LEU A 80 2.15 33.54 -23.23
N PRO A 81 3.10 34.49 -23.27
CA PRO A 81 3.03 35.58 -24.22
C PRO A 81 3.25 35.04 -25.64
N VAL A 82 2.60 35.65 -26.63
CA VAL A 82 2.69 35.22 -28.03
C VAL A 82 4.15 35.27 -28.51
N ILE A 83 4.63 34.14 -29.00
CA ILE A 83 5.95 33.96 -29.61
C ILE A 83 5.78 33.43 -31.04
N THR A 84 6.75 33.71 -31.90
CA THR A 84 6.70 33.26 -33.31
C THR A 84 8.00 32.56 -33.69
N ALA A 85 7.94 31.69 -34.70
CA ALA A 85 9.14 31.08 -35.26
C ALA A 85 10.13 32.15 -35.75
N THR A 86 11.41 31.86 -35.62
CA THR A 86 12.51 32.78 -35.93
C THR A 86 13.30 32.21 -37.11
N GLY A 87 13.48 33.00 -38.17
CA GLY A 87 14.24 32.59 -39.36
C GLY A 87 15.68 32.17 -39.05
N ASN A 88 16.25 31.31 -39.90
CA ASN A 88 17.57 30.72 -39.68
C ASN A 88 18.69 31.76 -39.50
N ASP A 89 18.70 32.80 -40.33
CA ASP A 89 19.72 33.85 -40.34
C ASP A 89 19.58 34.87 -39.21
N THR A 90 18.38 34.97 -38.63
CA THR A 90 18.04 36.02 -37.67
C THR A 90 18.86 35.89 -36.39
N LEU A 91 19.05 34.66 -35.90
CA LEU A 91 19.86 34.41 -34.71
C LEU A 91 21.36 34.44 -35.03
N ALA A 92 21.77 33.95 -36.21
CA ALA A 92 23.18 33.94 -36.64
C ALA A 92 23.76 35.37 -36.76
N LYS A 93 22.92 36.33 -37.15
CA LYS A 93 23.27 37.77 -37.19
C LYS A 93 23.38 38.41 -35.78
N ARG A 94 23.14 37.66 -34.70
CA ARG A 94 23.11 38.14 -33.30
C ARG A 94 23.86 37.16 -32.38
N PRO A 95 25.21 37.10 -32.46
CA PRO A 95 26.01 36.07 -31.81
C PRO A 95 25.89 36.07 -30.27
N ALA A 96 25.74 37.24 -29.64
CA ALA A 96 25.55 37.34 -28.19
C ALA A 96 24.27 36.63 -27.72
N LEU A 97 23.16 36.82 -28.43
CA LEU A 97 21.90 36.14 -28.12
C LEU A 97 21.97 34.65 -28.43
N GLU A 98 22.68 34.24 -29.49
CA GLU A 98 22.88 32.83 -29.79
C GLU A 98 23.61 32.09 -28.65
N THR A 99 24.65 32.72 -28.09
CA THR A 99 25.36 32.18 -26.92
C THR A 99 24.43 32.04 -25.73
N GLN A 100 23.60 33.05 -25.44
CA GLN A 100 22.61 32.99 -24.36
C GLN A 100 21.60 31.86 -24.58
N VAL A 101 21.11 31.67 -25.81
CA VAL A 101 20.20 30.57 -26.16
C VAL A 101 20.85 29.22 -25.89
N LYS A 102 22.10 29.02 -26.31
CA LYS A 102 22.85 27.77 -26.06
C LYS A 102 22.98 27.49 -24.56
N GLN A 103 23.32 28.51 -23.76
CA GLN A 103 23.45 28.39 -22.31
C GLN A 103 22.11 28.04 -21.64
N VAL A 104 21.03 28.73 -22.00
CA VAL A 104 19.69 28.48 -21.43
C VAL A 104 19.20 27.08 -21.80
N ILE A 105 19.42 26.61 -23.03
CA ILE A 105 19.05 25.25 -23.45
C ILE A 105 19.84 24.20 -22.65
N ALA A 106 21.14 24.42 -22.43
CA ALA A 106 21.95 23.52 -21.61
C ALA A 106 21.42 23.45 -20.17
N ALA A 107 21.11 24.60 -19.57
CA ALA A 107 20.54 24.69 -18.23
C ALA A 107 19.16 24.00 -18.14
N LEU A 108 18.28 24.17 -19.14
CA LEU A 108 16.98 23.49 -19.19
C LEU A 108 17.11 21.99 -19.27
N ARG A 109 18.04 21.48 -20.08
CA ARG A 109 18.31 20.03 -20.16
C ARG A 109 18.74 19.47 -18.79
N GLN A 110 19.60 20.19 -18.08
CA GLN A 110 20.02 19.79 -16.74
C GLN A 110 18.85 19.86 -15.74
N ARG A 111 18.06 20.93 -15.78
CA ARG A 111 16.85 21.09 -14.94
C ARG A 111 15.83 19.98 -15.17
N ALA A 112 15.57 19.62 -16.42
CA ALA A 112 14.67 18.54 -16.79
C ALA A 112 15.11 17.18 -16.24
N ARG A 113 16.42 16.90 -16.27
CA ARG A 113 16.99 15.68 -15.67
C ARG A 113 16.77 15.66 -14.15
N LEU A 114 17.14 16.73 -13.47
CA LEU A 114 16.97 16.85 -12.02
C LEU A 114 15.50 16.69 -11.57
N GLN A 115 14.56 17.31 -12.30
CA GLN A 115 13.13 17.17 -11.99
C GLN A 115 12.64 15.72 -12.14
N ARG A 116 13.08 15.00 -13.19
CA ARG A 116 12.74 13.58 -13.38
C ARG A 116 13.33 12.69 -12.29
N ASP A 117 14.59 12.93 -11.92
CA ASP A 117 15.29 12.11 -10.93
C ASP A 117 14.71 12.30 -9.52
N ALA A 118 14.31 13.52 -9.17
CA ALA A 118 13.65 13.82 -7.90
C ALA A 118 12.33 13.04 -7.73
N THR A 119 11.53 12.92 -8.78
CA THR A 119 10.29 12.13 -8.77
C THR A 119 10.55 10.64 -8.62
N ARG A 120 11.64 10.14 -9.24
CA ARG A 120 12.02 8.72 -9.14
C ARG A 120 12.54 8.34 -7.76
N HIS A 121 13.40 9.18 -7.17
CA HIS A 121 14.03 8.88 -5.87
C HIS A 121 13.03 8.95 -4.71
N SER A 122 12.02 9.84 -4.79
CA SER A 122 10.98 9.90 -3.77
C SER A 122 10.09 8.65 -3.77
N ARG A 123 9.73 8.13 -4.96
CA ARG A 123 8.87 6.94 -5.07
C ARG A 123 9.58 5.65 -4.67
N VAL A 124 10.84 5.47 -5.08
CA VAL A 124 11.64 4.31 -4.65
C VAL A 124 11.79 4.31 -3.13
N ARG A 125 12.09 5.46 -2.53
CA ARG A 125 12.23 5.59 -1.07
C ARG A 125 10.91 5.29 -0.34
N GLN A 126 9.77 5.72 -0.88
CA GLN A 126 8.45 5.38 -0.33
C GLN A 126 8.22 3.86 -0.36
N LEU A 127 8.48 3.22 -1.51
CA LEU A 127 8.31 1.77 -1.66
C LEU A 127 9.26 0.98 -0.76
N GLU A 128 10.49 1.45 -0.55
CA GLU A 128 11.43 0.82 0.38
C GLU A 128 10.95 0.88 1.83
N GLU A 129 10.38 2.01 2.25
CA GLU A 129 9.82 2.13 3.61
C GLU A 129 8.55 1.28 3.76
N GLU A 130 7.65 1.28 2.78
CA GLU A 130 6.47 0.40 2.75
C GLU A 130 6.88 -1.08 2.84
N LEU A 131 7.90 -1.49 2.08
CA LEU A 131 8.44 -2.85 2.12
C LEU A 131 9.04 -3.18 3.49
N ARG A 132 9.75 -2.23 4.11
CA ARG A 132 10.32 -2.40 5.45
C ARG A 132 9.23 -2.62 6.49
N VAL A 133 8.18 -1.80 6.46
CA VAL A 133 7.01 -1.93 7.34
C VAL A 133 6.28 -3.25 7.09
N ALA A 134 6.06 -3.64 5.84
CA ALA A 134 5.42 -4.91 5.52
C ALA A 134 6.21 -6.11 6.08
N ARG A 135 7.54 -6.10 5.96
CA ARG A 135 8.41 -7.15 6.50
C ARG A 135 8.34 -7.25 8.02
N THR A 136 8.32 -6.12 8.74
CA THR A 136 8.21 -6.15 10.21
C THR A 136 6.85 -6.65 10.67
N VAL A 137 5.77 -6.24 10.00
CA VAL A 137 4.41 -6.73 10.27
C VAL A 137 4.32 -8.24 10.04
N ILE A 138 4.85 -8.75 8.93
CA ILE A 138 4.87 -10.19 8.64
C ILE A 138 5.62 -10.96 9.72
N ALA A 139 6.79 -10.47 10.15
CA ALA A 139 7.57 -11.11 11.21
C ALA A 139 6.79 -11.19 12.54
N LEU A 140 6.08 -10.12 12.91
CA LEU A 140 5.22 -10.08 14.09
C LEU A 140 4.09 -11.12 13.99
N ARG A 141 3.36 -11.15 12.86
CA ARG A 141 2.27 -12.12 12.65
C ARG A 141 2.75 -13.57 12.67
N VAL A 142 3.94 -13.85 12.11
CA VAL A 142 4.54 -15.18 12.16
C VAL A 142 4.86 -15.59 13.61
N ALA A 143 5.33 -14.66 14.44
CA ALA A 143 5.57 -14.93 15.86
C ALA A 143 4.26 -15.22 16.62
N GLU A 144 3.21 -14.42 16.39
CA GLU A 144 1.88 -14.63 16.98
C GLU A 144 1.30 -16.00 16.60
N VAL A 145 1.35 -16.38 15.33
CA VAL A 145 0.86 -17.69 14.86
C VAL A 145 1.62 -18.84 15.54
N ARG A 146 2.93 -18.70 15.76
CA ARG A 146 3.73 -19.70 16.47
C ARG A 146 3.31 -19.84 17.93
N GLU A 147 3.03 -18.74 18.62
CA GLU A 147 2.53 -18.76 20.00
C GLU A 147 1.13 -19.39 20.08
N GLN A 148 0.23 -19.04 19.17
CA GLN A 148 -1.10 -19.65 19.07
C GLN A 148 -1.01 -21.16 18.83
N GLN A 149 -0.13 -21.61 17.94
CA GLN A 149 0.09 -23.05 17.71
C GLN A 149 0.62 -23.77 18.95
N ARG A 150 1.51 -23.13 19.73
CA ARG A 150 2.01 -23.70 21.00
C ARG A 150 0.89 -23.81 22.03
N ALA A 151 0.05 -22.79 22.15
CA ALA A 151 -1.09 -22.78 23.06
C ALA A 151 -2.11 -23.88 22.70
N LEU A 152 -2.45 -24.01 21.41
CA LEU A 152 -3.34 -25.07 20.92
C LEU A 152 -2.80 -26.47 21.24
N ARG A 153 -1.51 -26.72 21.03
CA ARG A 153 -0.90 -28.02 21.36
C ARG A 153 -0.93 -28.32 22.86
N ARG A 154 -0.79 -27.31 23.72
CA ARG A 154 -0.93 -27.49 25.18
C ARG A 154 -2.37 -27.83 25.54
N LEU A 155 -3.32 -27.06 25.04
CA LEU A 155 -4.74 -27.28 25.28
C LEU A 155 -5.20 -28.66 24.81
N GLN A 156 -4.72 -29.13 23.65
CA GLN A 156 -4.99 -30.48 23.15
C GLN A 156 -4.49 -31.57 24.11
N ARG A 157 -3.26 -31.45 24.63
CA ARG A 157 -2.71 -32.41 25.59
C ARG A 157 -3.49 -32.41 26.91
N ASP A 158 -3.86 -31.22 27.39
CA ASP A 158 -4.64 -31.09 28.62
C ASP A 158 -6.04 -31.70 28.44
N HIS A 159 -6.66 -31.50 27.28
CA HIS A 159 -7.93 -32.12 26.92
C HIS A 159 -7.84 -33.64 26.86
N GLU A 160 -6.84 -34.19 26.16
CA GLU A 160 -6.60 -35.65 26.08
C GLU A 160 -6.39 -36.24 27.48
N ARG A 161 -5.63 -35.56 28.34
CA ARG A 161 -5.39 -35.98 29.73
C ARG A 161 -6.68 -35.99 30.55
N LEU A 162 -7.47 -34.93 30.48
CA LEU A 162 -8.75 -34.83 31.19
C LEU A 162 -9.73 -35.87 30.70
N GLN A 163 -9.78 -36.10 29.38
CA GLN A 163 -10.63 -37.12 28.81
C GLN A 163 -10.25 -38.52 29.32
N ALA A 164 -8.96 -38.86 29.34
CA ALA A 164 -8.48 -40.13 29.89
C ALA A 164 -8.80 -40.28 31.39
N GLN A 165 -8.71 -39.19 32.17
CA GLN A 165 -9.11 -39.19 33.58
C GLN A 165 -10.61 -39.47 33.74
N CYS A 166 -11.47 -38.75 33.03
CA CYS A 166 -12.92 -38.95 33.09
C CYS A 166 -13.33 -40.37 32.64
N GLU A 167 -12.67 -40.92 31.61
CA GLU A 167 -12.90 -42.29 31.16
C GLU A 167 -12.48 -43.33 32.22
N GLY A 168 -11.35 -43.10 32.89
CA GLY A 168 -10.86 -43.90 34.01
C GLY A 168 -11.81 -43.89 35.20
N ASP A 169 -12.20 -42.69 35.65
CA ASP A 169 -13.13 -42.49 36.77
C ASP A 169 -14.49 -43.16 36.45
N ALA A 170 -15.00 -42.99 35.22
CA ALA A 170 -16.24 -43.63 34.80
C ALA A 170 -16.15 -45.16 34.81
N ALA A 171 -14.99 -45.74 34.46
CA ALA A 171 -14.77 -47.18 34.55
C ALA A 171 -14.73 -47.67 36.01
N GLU A 172 -14.08 -46.93 36.89
CA GLU A 172 -14.04 -47.23 38.33
C GLU A 172 -15.43 -47.14 38.97
N PHE A 173 -16.19 -46.08 38.70
CA PHE A 173 -17.57 -45.93 39.19
C PHE A 173 -18.48 -47.05 38.69
N ARG A 174 -18.36 -47.47 37.41
CA ARG A 174 -19.11 -48.62 36.89
C ARG A 174 -18.78 -49.91 37.65
N ARG A 175 -17.50 -50.14 37.95
CA ARG A 175 -17.06 -51.31 38.72
C ARG A 175 -17.62 -51.28 40.13
N LEU A 176 -17.46 -50.18 40.86
CA LEU A 176 -17.97 -50.01 42.23
C LEU A 176 -19.50 -50.16 42.27
N HIS A 177 -20.20 -49.58 41.30
CA HIS A 177 -21.65 -49.73 41.18
C HIS A 177 -22.05 -51.20 41.00
N GLY A 178 -21.33 -51.96 40.16
CA GLY A 178 -21.54 -53.40 40.00
C GLY A 178 -21.34 -54.16 41.32
N GLU A 179 -20.21 -53.94 41.99
CA GLU A 179 -19.90 -54.57 43.28
C GLU A 179 -20.96 -54.28 44.36
N LEU A 180 -21.43 -53.03 44.45
CA LEU A 180 -22.50 -52.62 45.36
C LEU A 180 -23.86 -53.23 45.00
N THR A 181 -24.16 -53.35 43.71
CA THR A 181 -25.41 -53.97 43.23
C THR A 181 -25.44 -55.45 43.61
N ASP A 182 -24.35 -56.17 43.36
CA ASP A 182 -24.22 -57.60 43.73
C ASP A 182 -24.32 -57.81 45.24
N ALA A 183 -23.70 -56.93 46.04
CA ALA A 183 -23.79 -56.97 47.49
C ALA A 183 -25.23 -56.73 47.97
N LEU A 184 -25.92 -55.74 47.39
CA LEU A 184 -27.32 -55.45 47.69
C LEU A 184 -28.22 -56.64 47.37
N GLU A 185 -28.01 -57.32 46.23
CA GLU A 185 -28.76 -58.51 45.86
C GLU A 185 -28.52 -59.67 46.83
N LYS A 186 -27.26 -59.92 47.23
CA LYS A 186 -26.93 -60.93 48.24
C LYS A 186 -27.64 -60.66 49.56
N GLU A 187 -27.63 -59.42 50.05
CA GLU A 187 -28.33 -59.05 51.28
C GLU A 187 -29.85 -59.15 51.15
N ARG A 188 -30.42 -58.79 49.98
CA ARG A 188 -31.85 -59.03 49.70
C ARG A 188 -32.20 -60.51 49.75
N CYS A 189 -31.39 -61.38 49.16
CA CYS A 189 -31.58 -62.83 49.23
C CYS A 189 -31.48 -63.35 50.66
N ARG A 190 -30.47 -62.91 51.44
CA ARG A 190 -30.32 -63.27 52.87
C ARG A 190 -31.53 -62.83 53.67
N ASN A 191 -31.98 -61.59 53.51
CA ASN A 191 -33.17 -61.07 54.18
C ASN A 191 -34.43 -61.87 53.82
N ALA A 192 -34.61 -62.23 52.55
CA ALA A 192 -35.73 -63.08 52.12
C ALA A 192 -35.67 -64.48 52.75
N GLN A 193 -34.48 -65.10 52.82
CA GLN A 193 -34.28 -66.39 53.49
C GLN A 193 -34.60 -66.31 54.98
N LEU A 194 -34.09 -65.30 55.68
CA LEU A 194 -34.36 -65.07 57.10
C LEU A 194 -35.85 -64.81 57.34
N ALA A 195 -36.50 -64.00 56.50
CA ALA A 195 -37.95 -63.76 56.58
C ALA A 195 -38.76 -65.07 56.40
N ALA A 196 -38.36 -65.93 55.46
CA ALA A 196 -38.99 -67.22 55.24
C ALA A 196 -38.78 -68.19 56.43
N GLN A 197 -37.57 -68.23 56.99
CA GLN A 197 -37.28 -68.99 58.22
C GLN A 197 -38.12 -68.47 59.40
N TRP A 198 -38.20 -67.15 59.56
CA TRP A 198 -38.99 -66.53 60.61
C TRP A 198 -40.48 -66.84 60.47
N ALA A 199 -41.01 -66.83 59.24
CA ALA A 199 -42.38 -67.25 58.95
C ALA A 199 -42.68 -68.71 59.33
N LYS A 200 -41.71 -69.62 59.22
CA LYS A 200 -41.83 -71.03 59.65
C LYS A 200 -41.81 -71.18 61.18
N VAL A 201 -40.98 -70.40 61.87
CA VAL A 201 -40.84 -70.47 63.34
C VAL A 201 -41.97 -69.73 64.07
N ARG A 202 -42.50 -68.66 63.48
CA ARG A 202 -43.57 -67.83 64.06
C ARG A 202 -44.82 -68.62 64.52
N PRO A 203 -45.40 -69.57 63.74
CA PRO A 203 -46.54 -70.36 64.21
C PRO A 203 -46.18 -71.31 65.36
N LEU A 204 -44.97 -71.88 65.38
CA LEU A 204 -44.51 -72.74 66.49
C LEU A 204 -44.42 -71.97 67.81
N ARG A 205 -43.98 -70.71 67.74
CA ARG A 205 -43.90 -69.82 68.91
C ARG A 205 -45.26 -69.41 69.47
N LYS A 206 -46.29 -69.30 68.61
CA LYS A 206 -47.67 -69.06 69.03
C LYS A 206 -48.29 -70.32 69.65
N ALA A 207 -48.06 -71.49 69.04
CA ALA A 207 -48.55 -72.77 69.56
C ALA A 207 -47.97 -73.12 70.95
N THR A 208 -46.73 -72.71 71.25
CA THR A 208 -46.12 -72.90 72.59
C THR A 208 -46.60 -71.89 73.65
N HIS A 209 -47.33 -70.84 73.25
CA HIS A 209 -47.87 -69.84 74.18
C HIS A 209 -49.37 -69.98 74.43
N GLU A 210 -50.07 -70.82 73.64
CA GLU A 210 -51.50 -71.14 73.76
C GLU A 210 -51.76 -72.56 74.32
N ALA A 211 -50.71 -73.28 74.74
CA ALA A 211 -50.78 -74.54 75.49
C ALA A 211 -50.33 -74.31 76.94
#